data_AF-A0A4U0S6E6-F1
#
_entry.id   AF-A0A4U0S6E6-F1
#
_cell.length_a   1.000
_cell.length_b   1.000
_cell.length_c   1.000
_cell.angle_alpha   90.00
_cell.angle_beta   90.00
_cell.angle_gamma   90.00
#
_symmetry.space_group_name_H-M   'P 1'
#
loop_
_entity.id
_entity.type
_entity.pdbx_description
1 polymer ?
#
loop_
_entity_poly.entity_id
_entity_poly.type
_entity_poly.pdbx_seq_one_letter_code
_entity_poly.pdbx_strand_id
1 'polypeptide(L)'
;MTVTLGGGVAHRNPLRSLCPSLVDSADGRQDTPLQSIAPETHRICQEGYLTMRHVRHLRNGRAAAAAVTAAGLVLAACSSSKPATSGNSHAALKIGISLSLTGDFSDPGKNAERGYQLWADTVNAKGGILGRKVQLKIVDDTSSPTQVVTNYQNLITKDHVDLTFGPFSSLLTIPASQVAKRYGYAFLEPAGGGPKVFDQHLHNLFFVQPAPVVKQGDVFADYILSLPAAQRPKTAAYPALDDPFASPIADEVRGRLEAAGIKTVYKQIYPAEITDLSPVVSAMADKKPDLVVGGTQADDAYRMVKAMVQLKWAPKLLYLSNGANDPHNFPGNVGPSNVNGIFSSGDWFPSSTTYGNPAFLSAYTAKYGGTAGTIDSTSAEAFSCGQLLQEVAEKTGKVNNATLISTLHSGTWQTLEGNLSWNADGAANSSYVLVQWIGGAMLPVYPPGTARHSPVTTALPWGG
;
A
#
# COMPACT_ATOMS: atom_id res chain seq x y z
N MET A 1 18.41 -73.11 -32.20
CA MET A 1 17.75 -72.79 -33.49
C MET A 1 17.87 -71.29 -33.71
N THR A 2 18.62 -70.92 -34.74
CA THR A 2 18.69 -69.59 -35.34
C THR A 2 17.32 -69.20 -35.91
N VAL A 3 16.94 -67.92 -35.86
CA VAL A 3 16.49 -67.07 -36.99
C VAL A 3 15.82 -65.79 -36.48
N THR A 4 16.01 -64.75 -37.27
CA THR A 4 16.03 -63.31 -37.07
C THR A 4 14.71 -62.57 -37.43
N LEU A 5 14.61 -61.32 -36.91
CA LEU A 5 14.06 -60.08 -37.50
C LEU A 5 12.54 -59.83 -37.71
N GLY A 6 12.10 -58.65 -37.21
CA GLY A 6 11.34 -57.66 -38.00
C GLY A 6 10.17 -56.93 -37.32
N GLY A 7 10.19 -55.59 -37.29
CA GLY A 7 8.95 -54.77 -37.39
C GLY A 7 8.70 -53.60 -36.42
N GLY A 8 9.12 -52.39 -36.81
CA GLY A 8 8.38 -51.10 -36.80
C GLY A 8 7.41 -50.63 -35.68
N VAL A 9 7.79 -49.49 -35.09
CA VAL A 9 7.10 -48.33 -34.47
C VAL A 9 5.57 -48.13 -34.66
N ALA A 10 4.86 -47.76 -33.58
CA ALA A 10 3.78 -46.73 -33.58
C ALA A 10 3.42 -46.21 -32.17
N HIS A 11 3.68 -44.93 -31.89
CA HIS A 11 3.15 -44.17 -30.74
C HIS A 11 1.68 -43.78 -30.97
N ARG A 12 0.78 -44.04 -30.01
CA ARG A 12 -0.61 -43.56 -30.02
C ARG A 12 -0.75 -42.27 -29.19
N ASN A 13 -1.38 -41.27 -29.82
CA ASN A 13 -1.72 -39.94 -29.28
C ASN A 13 -3.15 -39.95 -28.70
N PRO A 14 -3.40 -39.57 -27.43
CA PRO A 14 -4.69 -39.74 -26.75
C PRO A 14 -5.67 -38.57 -26.98
N LEU A 15 -5.95 -38.20 -28.23
CA LEU A 15 -6.94 -37.15 -28.58
C LEU A 15 -8.06 -37.62 -29.51
N ARG A 16 -8.25 -38.94 -29.65
CA ARG A 16 -9.22 -39.53 -30.58
C ARG A 16 -10.53 -39.99 -29.96
N SER A 17 -10.90 -39.53 -28.77
CA SER A 17 -12.10 -40.01 -28.05
C SER A 17 -13.17 -38.96 -27.74
N LEU A 18 -13.18 -37.79 -28.39
CA LEU A 18 -14.05 -36.69 -27.94
C LEU A 18 -15.08 -36.11 -28.91
N CYS A 19 -15.20 -36.52 -30.18
CA CYS A 19 -16.34 -36.11 -31.04
C CYS A 19 -16.39 -36.93 -32.36
N PRO A 20 -17.41 -37.77 -32.62
CA PRO A 20 -17.46 -38.63 -33.83
C PRO A 20 -18.22 -38.05 -35.04
N SER A 21 -18.66 -36.80 -35.03
CA SER A 21 -19.49 -36.23 -36.10
C SER A 21 -18.90 -34.92 -36.63
N LEU A 22 -17.90 -35.02 -37.50
CA LEU A 22 -17.44 -33.95 -38.41
C LEU A 22 -16.41 -34.57 -39.39
N VAL A 23 -16.85 -35.57 -40.13
CA VAL A 23 -16.21 -36.01 -41.38
C VAL A 23 -17.34 -36.10 -42.38
N ASP A 24 -17.55 -35.01 -43.11
CA ASP A 24 -18.11 -34.94 -44.48
C ASP A 24 -18.55 -33.51 -44.78
N SER A 25 -17.58 -32.66 -45.11
CA SER A 25 -17.79 -31.53 -46.03
C SER A 25 -16.43 -30.98 -46.46
N ALA A 26 -15.67 -31.81 -47.15
CA ALA A 26 -14.51 -31.40 -47.93
C ALA A 26 -14.74 -31.82 -49.39
N ASP A 27 -15.89 -31.42 -49.95
CA ASP A 27 -16.09 -31.43 -51.39
C ASP A 27 -17.17 -30.40 -51.71
N GLY A 28 -16.76 -29.26 -52.28
CA GLY A 28 -17.63 -28.12 -52.49
C GLY A 28 -18.79 -28.46 -53.42
N ARG A 29 -20.03 -28.24 -52.96
CA ARG A 29 -21.23 -28.00 -53.78
C ARG A 29 -22.39 -27.46 -52.93
N GLN A 30 -22.89 -26.30 -53.39
CA GLN A 30 -24.23 -25.73 -53.26
C GLN A 30 -24.71 -25.01 -51.99
N ASP A 31 -25.35 -23.87 -52.28
CA ASP A 31 -26.05 -22.91 -51.45
C ASP A 31 -27.34 -23.46 -50.82
N THR A 32 -27.60 -23.13 -49.54
CA THR A 32 -28.95 -22.78 -49.05
C THR A 32 -28.86 -22.14 -47.65
N PRO A 33 -29.77 -21.21 -47.28
CA PRO A 33 -29.60 -20.30 -46.15
C PRO A 33 -30.24 -20.82 -44.85
N LEU A 34 -29.60 -20.56 -43.71
CA LEU A 34 -30.16 -20.84 -42.39
C LEU A 34 -30.66 -19.56 -41.70
N GLN A 35 -31.98 -19.42 -41.68
CA GLN A 35 -32.71 -18.61 -40.70
C GLN A 35 -32.79 -19.35 -39.35
N SER A 36 -32.68 -18.59 -38.26
CA SER A 36 -33.10 -18.90 -36.86
C SER A 36 -32.44 -20.14 -36.22
N ILE A 37 -31.75 -20.04 -35.09
CA ILE A 37 -32.35 -19.89 -33.75
C ILE A 37 -31.25 -19.44 -32.74
N ALA A 38 -31.66 -18.52 -31.87
CA ALA A 38 -31.24 -18.13 -30.51
C ALA A 38 -29.76 -18.15 -30.03
N PRO A 39 -29.31 -17.09 -29.31
CA PRO A 39 -27.96 -16.94 -28.82
C PRO A 39 -27.83 -17.48 -27.39
N GLU A 40 -27.29 -18.69 -27.22
CA GLU A 40 -26.85 -19.14 -25.91
C GLU A 40 -25.60 -20.03 -26.02
N THR A 41 -24.52 -19.46 -26.55
CA THR A 41 -23.16 -20.00 -26.43
C THR A 41 -22.09 -18.99 -26.86
N HIS A 42 -22.32 -17.71 -26.56
CA HIS A 42 -21.41 -16.61 -26.95
C HIS A 42 -20.40 -16.21 -25.85
N ARG A 43 -20.14 -17.09 -24.88
CA ARG A 43 -19.28 -16.73 -23.73
C ARG A 43 -18.27 -17.80 -23.30
N ILE A 44 -17.87 -18.70 -24.22
CA ILE A 44 -16.72 -19.61 -24.03
C ILE A 44 -15.76 -19.58 -25.24
N CYS A 45 -15.96 -18.71 -26.23
CA CYS A 45 -15.11 -18.64 -27.44
C CYS A 45 -14.52 -17.24 -27.71
N GLN A 46 -14.22 -16.44 -26.67
CA GLN A 46 -13.69 -15.08 -26.87
C GLN A 46 -12.51 -14.67 -25.96
N GLU A 47 -11.69 -15.62 -25.50
CA GLU A 47 -10.37 -15.33 -24.92
C GLU A 47 -9.29 -16.27 -25.47
N GLY A 48 -9.02 -16.17 -26.76
CA GLY A 48 -7.94 -16.90 -27.43
C GLY A 48 -7.44 -16.25 -28.71
N TYR A 49 -7.70 -14.95 -28.89
CA TYR A 49 -7.25 -14.18 -30.04
C TYR A 49 -6.21 -13.15 -29.58
N LEU A 50 -5.07 -13.14 -30.29
CA LEU A 50 -3.88 -12.28 -30.13
C LEU A 50 -2.80 -12.84 -29.20
N THR A 51 -1.99 -13.78 -29.70
CA THR A 51 -0.58 -13.51 -30.07
C THR A 51 0.19 -14.82 -30.27
N MET A 52 0.10 -15.41 -31.47
CA MET A 52 1.20 -16.23 -32.01
C MET A 52 1.20 -16.08 -33.54
N ARG A 53 1.96 -15.09 -34.01
CA ARG A 53 2.39 -15.02 -35.41
C ARG A 53 3.91 -14.94 -35.45
N HIS A 54 4.47 -15.76 -36.34
CA HIS A 54 5.81 -15.75 -36.92
C HIS A 54 6.88 -16.63 -36.27
N VAL A 55 6.97 -17.90 -36.71
CA VAL A 55 8.25 -18.52 -37.08
C VAL A 55 8.07 -19.50 -38.27
N ARG A 56 8.70 -19.11 -39.39
CA ARG A 56 9.36 -19.90 -40.46
C ARG A 56 8.61 -20.98 -41.22
N HIS A 57 8.45 -20.73 -42.52
CA HIS A 57 8.90 -21.67 -43.56
C HIS A 57 9.39 -20.88 -44.79
N LEU A 58 10.67 -20.95 -45.10
CA LEU A 58 11.20 -20.74 -46.45
C LEU A 58 12.31 -21.76 -46.69
N ARG A 59 12.12 -22.61 -47.68
CA ARG A 59 13.15 -23.48 -48.25
C ARG A 59 13.00 -23.51 -49.76
N ASN A 60 14.16 -23.59 -50.42
CA ASN A 60 14.43 -23.81 -51.84
C ASN A 60 14.40 -22.52 -52.67
N GLY A 61 15.44 -22.10 -53.39
CA GLY A 61 16.76 -22.68 -53.69
C GLY A 61 17.21 -22.12 -55.04
N ARG A 62 18.51 -21.89 -55.25
CA ARG A 62 19.20 -22.01 -56.56
C ARG A 62 20.69 -21.67 -56.49
N ALA A 63 21.46 -22.64 -56.98
CA ALA A 63 22.65 -22.57 -57.83
C ALA A 63 23.93 -21.85 -57.35
N ALA A 64 25.00 -22.63 -57.38
CA ALA A 64 26.40 -22.25 -57.26
C ALA A 64 26.98 -21.76 -58.60
N ALA A 65 27.97 -20.86 -58.55
CA ALA A 65 29.13 -20.84 -59.45
C ALA A 65 30.24 -19.93 -58.89
N ALA A 66 31.48 -20.36 -59.11
CA ALA A 66 32.74 -19.91 -58.55
C ALA A 66 33.29 -18.58 -59.08
N ALA A 67 34.19 -17.91 -58.33
CA ALA A 67 35.58 -17.65 -58.74
C ALA A 67 36.34 -16.68 -57.79
N VAL A 68 37.43 -17.21 -57.26
CA VAL A 68 38.73 -16.62 -56.84
C VAL A 68 38.95 -15.11 -56.97
N THR A 69 39.39 -14.45 -55.89
CA THR A 69 40.61 -13.60 -55.88
C THR A 69 41.06 -13.28 -54.46
N ALA A 70 42.35 -13.49 -54.20
CA ALA A 70 43.06 -13.17 -52.98
C ALA A 70 43.67 -11.76 -53.06
N ALA A 71 43.67 -11.02 -51.96
CA ALA A 71 44.69 -10.03 -51.56
C ALA A 71 44.24 -9.28 -50.29
N GLY A 72 45.18 -9.02 -49.36
CA GLY A 72 45.00 -7.94 -48.37
C GLY A 72 45.42 -8.28 -46.94
N LEU A 73 46.72 -8.43 -46.71
CA LEU A 73 47.38 -8.44 -45.41
C LEU A 73 47.29 -7.07 -44.69
N VAL A 74 47.21 -7.13 -43.36
CA VAL A 74 47.67 -6.16 -42.36
C VAL A 74 46.80 -4.91 -42.11
N LEU A 75 46.17 -4.85 -40.93
CA LEU A 75 46.16 -3.64 -40.09
C LEU A 75 45.80 -3.97 -38.62
N ALA A 76 46.85 -3.90 -37.81
CA ALA A 76 46.90 -3.30 -36.48
C ALA A 76 45.94 -3.80 -35.38
N ALA A 77 46.54 -4.62 -34.51
CA ALA A 77 46.52 -4.49 -33.07
C ALA A 77 46.02 -3.12 -32.54
N CYS A 78 44.81 -3.13 -32.01
CA CYS A 78 44.36 -2.26 -30.91
C CYS A 78 43.43 -3.11 -30.04
N SER A 79 44.02 -4.01 -29.24
CA SER A 79 43.34 -4.53 -28.05
C SER A 79 43.19 -3.38 -27.06
N SER A 80 42.12 -2.60 -27.22
CA SER A 80 41.61 -1.75 -26.15
C SER A 80 40.94 -2.66 -25.14
N SER A 81 41.75 -3.12 -24.18
CA SER A 81 41.30 -3.62 -22.89
C SER A 81 40.42 -2.55 -22.24
N LYS A 82 39.11 -2.66 -22.46
CA LYS A 82 38.14 -2.11 -21.51
C LYS A 82 38.50 -2.75 -20.16
N PRO A 83 38.81 -1.98 -19.11
CA PRO A 83 38.86 -2.54 -17.78
C PRO A 83 37.51 -3.21 -17.58
N ALA A 84 37.50 -4.54 -17.46
CA ALA A 84 36.40 -5.19 -16.80
C ALA A 84 36.39 -4.57 -15.41
N THR A 85 35.47 -3.64 -15.16
CA THR A 85 35.07 -3.30 -13.80
C THR A 85 34.75 -4.63 -13.17
N SER A 86 35.69 -5.13 -12.36
CA SER A 86 35.46 -6.20 -11.42
C SER A 86 34.20 -5.79 -10.68
N GLY A 87 33.09 -6.44 -11.01
CA GLY A 87 31.86 -6.31 -10.27
C GLY A 87 32.16 -6.82 -8.88
N ASN A 88 32.61 -5.93 -8.00
CA ASN A 88 32.55 -6.16 -6.58
C ASN A 88 31.06 -6.40 -6.32
N SER A 89 30.65 -7.66 -6.25
CA SER A 89 29.32 -8.00 -5.76
C SER A 89 29.35 -7.68 -4.27
N HIS A 90 29.14 -6.41 -3.95
CA HIS A 90 28.99 -5.95 -2.59
C HIS A 90 27.89 -6.80 -1.94
N ALA A 91 28.12 -7.24 -0.70
CA ALA A 91 27.12 -8.01 0.04
C ALA A 91 25.78 -7.26 0.04
N ALA A 92 24.67 -7.99 -0.11
CA ALA A 92 23.34 -7.41 -0.10
C ALA A 92 23.12 -6.57 1.18
N LEU A 93 22.35 -5.51 1.06
CA LEU A 93 21.88 -4.71 2.19
C LEU A 93 20.61 -5.36 2.74
N LYS A 94 20.74 -6.08 3.85
CA LYS A 94 19.63 -6.79 4.50
C LYS A 94 18.85 -5.85 5.39
N ILE A 95 17.54 -5.77 5.18
CA ILE A 95 16.65 -4.94 5.99
C ILE A 95 15.59 -5.82 6.63
N GLY A 96 15.55 -5.84 7.96
CA GLY A 96 14.58 -6.61 8.74
C GLY A 96 13.32 -5.80 9.03
N ILE A 97 12.16 -6.43 8.87
CA ILE A 97 10.85 -5.80 9.08
C ILE A 97 9.93 -6.84 9.71
N SER A 98 9.23 -6.46 10.77
CA SER A 98 8.11 -7.24 11.31
C SER A 98 6.82 -6.59 10.83
N LEU A 99 5.93 -7.34 10.19
CA LEU A 99 4.65 -6.83 9.74
C LEU A 99 3.52 -7.75 10.19
N SER A 100 2.36 -7.17 10.45
CA SER A 100 1.13 -7.94 10.64
C SER A 100 0.66 -8.47 9.29
N LEU A 101 1.11 -9.67 8.90
CA LEU A 101 0.62 -10.34 7.69
C LEU A 101 -0.65 -11.15 8.00
N THR A 102 -0.84 -11.46 9.29
CA THR A 102 -2.06 -12.02 9.87
C THR A 102 -2.49 -11.23 11.12
N GLY A 103 -3.71 -11.49 11.60
CA GLY A 103 -4.31 -10.80 12.74
C GLY A 103 -5.03 -9.49 12.37
N ASP A 104 -5.37 -8.71 13.39
CA ASP A 104 -6.26 -7.54 13.32
C ASP A 104 -5.71 -6.41 12.43
N PHE A 105 -4.40 -6.35 12.22
CA PHE A 105 -3.76 -5.36 11.35
C PHE A 105 -3.32 -5.92 10.00
N SER A 106 -3.88 -7.05 9.56
CA SER A 106 -3.40 -7.72 8.35
C SER A 106 -3.61 -6.94 7.05
N ASP A 107 -4.69 -6.17 6.94
CA ASP A 107 -4.95 -5.31 5.78
C ASP A 107 -3.86 -4.23 5.62
N PRO A 108 -3.62 -3.36 6.62
CA PRO A 108 -2.53 -2.37 6.53
C PRO A 108 -1.13 -3.01 6.52
N GLY A 109 -0.91 -4.16 7.17
CA GLY A 109 0.40 -4.84 7.12
C GLY A 109 0.74 -5.38 5.73
N LYS A 110 -0.24 -5.93 4.99
CA LYS A 110 -0.04 -6.34 3.57
C LYS A 110 0.15 -5.14 2.65
N ASN A 111 -0.49 -4.02 2.94
CA ASN A 111 -0.26 -2.75 2.27
C ASN A 111 1.19 -2.25 2.48
N ALA A 112 1.68 -2.25 3.72
CA ALA A 112 3.07 -1.91 4.03
C ALA A 112 4.06 -2.86 3.33
N GLU A 113 3.78 -4.17 3.28
CA GLU A 113 4.58 -5.15 2.54
C GLU A 113 4.68 -4.78 1.06
N ARG A 114 3.57 -4.38 0.42
CA ARG A 114 3.56 -3.90 -0.97
C ARG A 114 4.45 -2.67 -1.16
N GLY A 115 4.33 -1.68 -0.29
CA GLY A 115 5.15 -0.47 -0.31
C GLY A 115 6.65 -0.75 -0.20
N TYR A 116 7.04 -1.54 0.81
CA TYR A 116 8.44 -1.92 1.02
C TYR A 116 9.00 -2.73 -0.15
N GLN A 117 8.27 -3.74 -0.62
CA GLN A 117 8.76 -4.57 -1.71
C GLN A 117 8.82 -3.79 -3.04
N LEU A 118 7.88 -2.88 -3.30
CA LEU A 118 7.93 -2.01 -4.47
C LEU A 118 9.17 -1.11 -4.45
N TRP A 119 9.48 -0.53 -3.29
CA TRP A 119 10.70 0.26 -3.12
C TRP A 119 11.96 -0.58 -3.38
N ALA A 120 12.06 -1.75 -2.75
CA ALA A 120 13.21 -2.64 -2.90
C ALA A 120 13.43 -3.05 -4.36
N ASP A 121 12.37 -3.39 -5.08
CA ASP A 121 12.44 -3.74 -6.51
C ASP A 121 12.89 -2.54 -7.36
N THR A 122 12.33 -1.37 -7.09
CA THR A 122 12.63 -0.13 -7.82
C THR A 122 14.10 0.28 -7.66
N VAL A 123 14.63 0.23 -6.43
CA VAL A 123 16.04 0.58 -6.17
C VAL A 123 16.98 -0.50 -6.69
N ASN A 124 16.60 -1.78 -6.59
CA ASN A 124 17.39 -2.89 -7.13
C ASN A 124 17.48 -2.85 -8.65
N ALA A 125 16.41 -2.47 -9.35
CA ALA A 125 16.45 -2.28 -10.80
C ALA A 125 17.46 -1.20 -11.24
N LYS A 126 17.76 -0.24 -10.35
CA LYS A 126 18.74 0.85 -10.57
C LYS A 126 20.15 0.54 -10.05
N GLY A 127 20.43 -0.70 -9.64
CA GLY A 127 21.75 -1.11 -9.15
C GLY A 127 21.85 -1.27 -7.63
N GLY A 128 20.79 -0.95 -6.88
CA GLY A 128 20.79 -1.00 -5.42
C GLY A 128 21.34 0.28 -4.78
N ILE A 129 21.57 0.25 -3.47
CA ILE A 129 22.11 1.40 -2.71
C ILE A 129 23.61 1.24 -2.58
N LEU A 130 24.37 2.21 -3.13
CA LEU A 130 25.84 2.17 -3.13
C LEU A 130 26.38 0.84 -3.70
N GLY A 131 25.73 0.32 -4.74
CA GLY A 131 26.06 -0.96 -5.38
C GLY A 131 25.61 -2.22 -4.62
N ARG A 132 24.98 -2.09 -3.45
CA ARG A 132 24.41 -3.20 -2.67
C ARG A 132 22.95 -3.42 -3.04
N LYS A 133 22.59 -4.63 -3.48
CA LYS A 133 21.18 -4.99 -3.66
C LYS A 133 20.47 -5.03 -2.31
N VAL A 134 19.28 -4.43 -2.23
CA VAL A 134 18.40 -4.50 -1.07
C VAL A 134 17.77 -5.89 -0.99
N GLN A 135 17.85 -6.51 0.18
CA GLN A 135 17.17 -7.75 0.50
C GLN A 135 16.29 -7.52 1.72
N LEU A 136 14.97 -7.61 1.54
CA LEU A 136 14.03 -7.51 2.65
C LEU A 136 13.88 -8.87 3.34
N LYS A 137 13.88 -8.86 4.67
CA LYS A 137 13.51 -9.99 5.52
C LYS A 137 12.27 -9.57 6.31
N ILE A 138 11.12 -9.87 5.74
CA ILE A 138 9.81 -9.60 6.35
C ILE A 138 9.37 -10.86 7.12
N VAL A 139 8.91 -10.67 8.35
CA VAL A 139 8.37 -11.74 9.20
C VAL A 139 7.03 -11.32 9.79
N ASP A 140 6.13 -12.28 9.96
CA ASP A 140 4.78 -12.04 10.51
C ASP A 140 4.84 -11.84 12.04
N ASP A 141 4.25 -10.76 12.55
CA ASP A 141 4.01 -10.57 13.99
C ASP A 141 2.61 -10.96 14.45
N THR A 142 1.74 -11.38 13.53
CA THR A 142 0.37 -11.77 13.85
C THR A 142 -0.40 -10.68 14.62
N SER A 143 -0.06 -9.41 14.44
CA SER A 143 -0.58 -8.26 15.22
C SER A 143 -0.27 -8.31 16.73
N SER A 144 0.78 -9.02 17.15
CA SER A 144 1.11 -9.23 18.57
C SER A 144 2.31 -8.41 19.09
N PRO A 145 2.13 -7.58 20.13
CA PRO A 145 3.22 -6.86 20.80
C PRO A 145 4.35 -7.75 21.32
N THR A 146 4.05 -8.98 21.70
CA THR A 146 5.06 -9.95 22.15
C THR A 146 5.84 -10.53 20.97
N GLN A 147 5.14 -10.83 19.88
CA GLN A 147 5.76 -11.40 18.70
C GLN A 147 6.65 -10.37 17.98
N VAL A 148 6.24 -9.11 17.89
CA VAL A 148 7.06 -8.05 17.27
C VAL A 148 8.40 -7.87 17.98
N VAL A 149 8.43 -7.95 19.32
CA VAL A 149 9.68 -7.92 20.10
C VAL A 149 10.57 -9.09 19.74
N THR A 150 10.00 -10.29 19.69
CA THR A 150 10.72 -11.53 19.33
C THR A 150 11.27 -11.44 17.91
N ASN A 151 10.48 -10.90 16.98
CA ASN A 151 10.86 -10.71 15.59
C ASN A 151 12.06 -9.76 15.48
N TYR A 152 12.02 -8.56 16.05
CA TYR A 152 13.15 -7.62 15.97
C TYR A 152 14.41 -8.15 16.68
N GLN A 153 14.27 -8.85 17.81
CA GLN A 153 15.40 -9.51 18.46
C GLN A 153 16.05 -10.55 17.54
N ASN A 154 15.26 -11.41 16.90
CA ASN A 154 15.78 -12.43 15.99
C ASN A 154 16.38 -11.82 14.71
N LEU A 155 15.70 -10.85 14.10
CA LEU A 155 16.17 -10.14 12.91
C LEU A 155 17.57 -9.56 13.15
N ILE A 156 17.79 -8.94 14.30
CA ILE A 156 19.07 -8.30 14.65
C ILE A 156 20.11 -9.35 15.09
N THR A 157 19.77 -10.24 16.01
CA THR A 157 20.76 -11.10 16.69
C THR A 157 21.03 -12.44 16.00
N LYS A 158 20.09 -12.93 15.18
CA LYS A 158 20.21 -14.22 14.48
C LYS A 158 20.33 -14.05 12.97
N ASP A 159 19.47 -13.23 12.37
CA ASP A 159 19.48 -13.00 10.92
C ASP A 159 20.56 -11.98 10.50
N HIS A 160 21.09 -11.22 11.46
CA HIS A 160 22.13 -10.20 11.28
C HIS A 160 21.78 -9.22 10.16
N VAL A 161 20.56 -8.67 10.19
CA VAL A 161 20.15 -7.61 9.25
C VAL A 161 21.00 -6.37 9.45
N ASP A 162 21.31 -5.65 8.37
CA ASP A 162 22.09 -4.41 8.43
C ASP A 162 21.30 -3.26 9.03
N LEU A 163 19.99 -3.21 8.72
CA LEU A 163 19.06 -2.14 9.09
C LEU A 163 17.69 -2.71 9.43
N THR A 164 16.84 -1.88 10.02
CA THR A 164 15.44 -2.21 10.30
C THR A 164 14.51 -1.10 9.83
N PHE A 165 13.34 -1.48 9.31
CA PHE A 165 12.18 -0.58 9.20
C PHE A 165 11.11 -0.98 10.20
N GLY A 166 10.21 -0.04 10.52
CA GLY A 166 9.17 -0.22 11.53
C GLY A 166 8.00 -1.09 11.07
N PRO A 167 7.20 -1.58 12.03
CA PRO A 167 6.00 -2.35 11.77
C PRO A 167 4.81 -1.44 11.40
N PHE A 168 3.62 -2.03 11.42
CA PHE A 168 2.36 -1.33 11.64
C PHE A 168 1.73 -2.01 12.86
N SER A 169 1.15 -1.35 13.88
CA SER A 169 0.84 0.06 14.11
C SER A 169 1.56 0.60 15.37
N SER A 170 1.12 1.74 15.92
CA SER A 170 1.63 2.30 17.19
C SER A 170 1.70 1.27 18.33
N LEU A 171 0.74 0.33 18.40
CA LEU A 171 0.73 -0.74 19.39
C LEU A 171 1.98 -1.64 19.31
N LEU A 172 2.48 -1.86 18.10
CA LEU A 172 3.63 -2.70 17.79
C LEU A 172 4.94 -1.89 17.72
N THR A 173 4.88 -0.64 17.28
CA THR A 173 5.99 0.31 17.24
C THR A 173 6.55 0.61 18.63
N ILE A 174 5.70 0.80 19.65
CA ILE A 174 6.13 1.08 21.02
C ILE A 174 7.18 0.06 21.48
N PRO A 175 6.88 -1.25 21.54
CA PRO A 175 7.87 -2.23 21.97
C PRO A 175 8.96 -2.51 20.92
N ALA A 176 8.67 -2.45 19.62
CA ALA A 176 9.66 -2.69 18.56
C ALA A 176 10.81 -1.67 18.56
N SER A 177 10.46 -0.39 18.68
CA SER A 177 11.43 0.71 18.69
C SER A 177 12.40 0.65 19.88
N GLN A 178 11.96 0.13 21.02
CA GLN A 178 12.83 -0.13 22.17
C GLN A 178 13.86 -1.24 21.90
N VAL A 179 13.48 -2.28 21.15
CA VAL A 179 14.42 -3.31 20.72
C VAL A 179 15.45 -2.70 19.78
N ALA A 180 15.02 -1.94 18.76
CA ALA A 180 15.93 -1.26 17.84
C ALA A 180 16.90 -0.32 18.59
N LYS A 181 16.39 0.48 19.54
CA LYS A 181 17.22 1.34 20.39
C LYS A 181 18.28 0.55 21.15
N ARG A 182 17.90 -0.55 21.80
CA ARG A 182 18.80 -1.39 22.60
C ARG A 182 20.00 -1.91 21.81
N TYR A 183 19.79 -2.21 20.53
CA TYR A 183 20.84 -2.69 19.63
C TYR A 183 21.51 -1.58 18.79
N GLY A 184 21.13 -0.32 18.97
CA GLY A 184 21.71 0.82 18.25
C GLY A 184 21.26 0.91 16.78
N TYR A 185 20.09 0.39 16.45
CA TYR A 185 19.53 0.43 15.09
C TYR A 185 18.70 1.70 14.86
N ALA A 186 18.82 2.28 13.66
CA ALA A 186 17.90 3.29 13.18
C ALA A 186 16.52 2.64 12.96
N PHE A 187 15.46 3.38 13.25
CA PHE A 187 14.09 2.87 13.18
C PHE A 187 13.22 3.83 12.38
N LEU A 188 13.12 3.58 11.08
CA LEU A 188 12.23 4.32 10.18
C LEU A 188 10.84 3.70 10.26
N GLU A 189 9.92 4.39 10.94
CA GLU A 189 8.59 3.90 11.29
C GLU A 189 7.55 4.44 10.31
N PRO A 190 6.90 3.60 9.48
CA PRO A 190 5.95 4.08 8.47
C PRO A 190 4.61 4.54 9.06
N ALA A 191 4.10 3.90 10.12
CA ALA A 191 2.67 3.94 10.44
C ALA A 191 2.31 3.76 11.93
N GLY A 192 3.25 4.03 12.83
CA GLY A 192 3.08 3.98 14.27
C GLY A 192 3.46 5.27 14.98
N GLY A 193 2.71 6.35 14.75
CA GLY A 193 3.01 7.68 15.31
C GLY A 193 2.13 8.13 16.49
N GLY A 194 1.59 7.20 17.28
CA GLY A 194 0.81 7.49 18.49
C GLY A 194 1.62 8.25 19.54
N PRO A 195 1.00 9.06 20.43
CA PRO A 195 1.72 9.86 21.43
C PRO A 195 2.73 9.05 22.26
N LYS A 196 2.29 7.86 22.72
CA LYS A 196 3.11 6.93 23.51
C LYS A 196 4.37 6.44 22.80
N VAL A 197 4.47 6.57 21.48
CA VAL A 197 5.69 6.25 20.73
C VAL A 197 6.76 7.30 20.99
N PHE A 198 6.38 8.58 20.96
CA PHE A 198 7.28 9.71 21.15
C PHE A 198 7.58 10.01 22.62
N ASP A 199 6.66 9.68 23.54
CA ASP A 199 6.87 9.77 25.01
C ASP A 199 8.05 8.90 25.50
N GLN A 200 8.58 8.01 24.65
CA GLN A 200 9.74 7.18 24.93
C GLN A 200 11.08 7.91 24.72
N HIS A 201 11.05 9.10 24.09
CA HIS A 201 12.22 9.93 23.80
C HIS A 201 13.34 9.18 23.07
N LEU A 202 12.97 8.51 21.97
CA LEU A 202 13.89 7.68 21.19
C LEU A 202 14.51 8.45 20.03
N HIS A 203 15.76 8.87 20.22
CA HIS A 203 16.50 9.61 19.19
C HIS A 203 16.77 8.81 17.90
N ASN A 204 16.68 7.47 17.96
CA ASN A 204 16.88 6.59 16.81
C ASN A 204 15.59 6.29 16.02
N LEU A 205 14.44 6.82 16.47
CA LEU A 205 13.15 6.69 15.80
C LEU A 205 12.93 7.87 14.84
N PHE A 206 12.35 7.58 13.67
CA PHE A 206 11.97 8.59 12.69
C PHE A 206 10.61 8.21 12.12
N PHE A 207 9.58 8.97 12.47
CA PHE A 207 8.23 8.72 11.98
C PHE A 207 8.06 9.20 10.53
N VAL A 208 7.74 8.28 9.62
CA VAL A 208 7.71 8.53 8.18
C VAL A 208 6.28 8.82 7.72
N GLN A 209 5.69 9.83 8.35
CA GLN A 209 4.47 10.52 7.93
C GLN A 209 4.63 12.02 8.19
N PRO A 210 3.76 12.89 7.65
CA PRO A 210 3.92 14.34 7.77
C PRO A 210 3.95 14.85 9.22
N ALA A 211 3.23 14.22 10.15
CA ALA A 211 3.09 14.70 11.52
C ALA A 211 2.64 13.58 12.50
N PRO A 212 2.78 13.72 13.83
CA PRO A 212 2.22 12.80 14.82
C PRO A 212 0.72 12.59 14.63
N VAL A 213 0.24 11.38 14.91
CA VAL A 213 -1.11 10.96 14.51
C VAL A 213 -2.22 11.74 15.18
N VAL A 214 -2.00 12.37 16.35
CA VAL A 214 -3.00 13.27 16.96
C VAL A 214 -3.39 14.42 16.03
N LYS A 215 -2.46 14.87 15.18
CA LYS A 215 -2.73 15.90 14.17
C LYS A 215 -3.59 15.40 12.99
N GLN A 216 -3.87 14.10 12.89
CA GLN A 216 -4.85 13.56 11.93
C GLN A 216 -6.26 14.05 12.26
N GLY A 217 -6.59 14.15 13.55
CA GLY A 217 -7.87 14.71 13.98
C GLY A 217 -7.96 16.21 13.78
N ASP A 218 -6.81 16.90 13.83
CA ASP A 218 -6.76 18.35 13.76
C ASP A 218 -7.36 18.91 12.48
N VAL A 219 -7.10 18.28 11.33
CA VAL A 219 -7.63 18.75 10.04
C VAL A 219 -9.16 18.65 9.96
N PHE A 220 -9.76 17.68 10.65
CA PHE A 220 -11.21 17.59 10.73
C PHE A 220 -11.76 18.65 11.68
N ALA A 221 -11.15 18.84 12.85
CA ALA A 221 -11.54 19.90 13.77
C ALA A 221 -11.38 21.29 13.13
N ASP A 222 -10.29 21.56 12.43
CA ASP A 222 -10.03 22.81 11.69
C ASP A 222 -11.11 23.06 10.64
N TYR A 223 -11.48 22.04 9.87
CA TYR A 223 -12.58 22.15 8.92
C TYR A 223 -13.89 22.53 9.62
N ILE A 224 -14.29 21.81 10.67
CA ILE A 224 -15.51 22.11 11.43
C ILE A 224 -15.48 23.54 12.01
N LEU A 225 -14.35 23.97 12.55
CA LEU A 225 -14.20 25.28 13.15
C LEU A 225 -14.09 26.40 12.10
N SER A 226 -13.69 26.09 10.87
CA SER A 226 -13.70 27.04 9.75
C SER A 226 -15.12 27.37 9.27
N LEU A 227 -16.11 26.52 9.54
CA LEU A 227 -17.49 26.77 9.16
C LEU A 227 -18.06 27.99 9.92
N PRO A 228 -18.97 28.76 9.29
CA PRO A 228 -19.74 29.79 9.97
C PRO A 228 -20.40 29.22 11.24
N ALA A 229 -20.39 29.97 12.34
CA ALA A 229 -20.90 29.48 13.64
C ALA A 229 -22.34 28.94 13.59
N ALA A 230 -23.18 29.50 12.71
CA ALA A 230 -24.55 29.03 12.45
C ALA A 230 -24.62 27.66 11.77
N GLN A 231 -23.60 27.29 11.00
CA GLN A 231 -23.50 26.02 10.26
C GLN A 231 -22.72 24.95 11.02
N ARG A 232 -22.01 25.31 12.10
CA ARG A 232 -21.28 24.34 12.92
C ARG A 232 -22.24 23.36 13.60
N PRO A 233 -21.90 22.05 13.64
CA PRO A 233 -22.63 21.04 14.40
C PRO A 233 -22.73 21.44 15.87
N LYS A 234 -23.81 21.05 16.54
CA LYS A 234 -24.08 21.40 17.94
C LYS A 234 -23.76 20.25 18.88
N THR A 235 -23.83 19.01 18.40
CA THR A 235 -23.59 17.81 19.20
C THR A 235 -22.63 16.86 18.51
N ALA A 236 -21.79 16.19 19.30
CA ALA A 236 -20.80 15.23 18.82
C ALA A 236 -20.80 13.94 19.65
N ALA A 237 -20.48 12.82 18.99
CA ALA A 237 -20.24 11.52 19.60
C ALA A 237 -18.83 11.03 19.31
N TYR A 238 -18.20 10.39 20.31
CA TYR A 238 -16.81 9.92 20.26
C TYR A 238 -16.74 8.44 20.65
N PRO A 239 -17.13 7.51 19.75
CA PRO A 239 -16.78 6.10 19.89
C PRO A 239 -15.29 5.92 19.55
N ALA A 240 -14.54 5.21 20.38
CA ALA A 240 -13.11 4.97 20.12
C ALA A 240 -12.66 3.57 20.54
N LEU A 241 -11.81 2.95 19.74
CA LEU A 241 -11.11 1.71 20.06
C LEU A 241 -10.12 1.96 21.21
N ASP A 242 -10.03 1.04 22.18
CA ASP A 242 -8.97 1.02 23.18
C ASP A 242 -7.62 0.64 22.53
N ASP A 243 -7.01 1.64 21.89
CA ASP A 243 -5.83 1.49 21.06
C ASP A 243 -4.95 2.75 21.17
N PRO A 244 -3.61 2.59 21.27
CA PRO A 244 -2.67 3.70 21.47
C PRO A 244 -2.56 4.67 20.28
N PHE A 245 -3.15 4.34 19.13
CA PHE A 245 -3.28 5.23 17.98
C PHE A 245 -4.67 5.90 17.95
N ALA A 246 -5.74 5.10 18.04
CA ALA A 246 -7.09 5.52 17.70
C ALA A 246 -7.75 6.43 18.75
N SER A 247 -7.69 6.03 20.03
CA SER A 247 -8.30 6.78 21.14
C SER A 247 -7.75 8.21 21.29
N PRO A 248 -6.42 8.44 21.24
CA PRO A 248 -5.85 9.79 21.32
C PRO A 248 -6.38 10.76 20.25
N ILE A 249 -6.63 10.28 19.02
CA ILE A 249 -7.14 11.13 17.93
C ILE A 249 -8.56 11.59 18.24
N ALA A 250 -9.44 10.68 18.67
CA ALA A 250 -10.81 11.02 19.02
C ALA A 250 -10.87 11.99 20.22
N ASP A 251 -10.00 11.80 21.21
CA ASP A 251 -9.93 12.67 22.38
C ASP A 251 -9.37 14.06 22.06
N GLU A 252 -8.41 14.18 21.15
CA GLU A 252 -7.90 15.47 20.66
C GLU A 252 -9.03 16.27 19.98
N VAL A 253 -9.73 15.65 19.01
CA VAL A 253 -10.86 16.30 18.33
C VAL A 253 -11.95 16.69 19.33
N ARG A 254 -12.25 15.82 20.32
CA ARG A 254 -13.22 16.13 21.37
C ARG A 254 -12.85 17.40 22.13
N GLY A 255 -11.61 17.50 22.63
CA GLY A 255 -11.15 18.67 23.36
C GLY A 255 -11.31 19.96 22.54
N ARG A 256 -10.94 19.91 21.26
CA ARG A 256 -11.05 21.06 20.35
C ARG A 256 -12.49 21.48 20.05
N LEU A 257 -13.39 20.51 19.82
CA LEU A 257 -14.79 20.81 19.53
C LEU A 257 -15.56 21.26 20.79
N GLU A 258 -15.30 20.67 21.95
CA GLU A 258 -15.87 21.11 23.24
C GLU A 258 -15.45 22.56 23.58
N ALA A 259 -14.18 22.91 23.36
CA ALA A 259 -13.69 24.28 23.56
C ALA A 259 -14.38 25.30 22.66
N ALA A 260 -14.92 24.87 21.51
CA ALA A 260 -15.70 25.69 20.60
C ALA A 260 -17.21 25.68 20.86
N GLY A 261 -17.66 25.05 21.96
CA GLY A 261 -19.06 25.00 22.37
C GLY A 261 -19.89 23.88 21.74
N ILE A 262 -19.27 22.91 21.08
CA ILE A 262 -19.95 21.71 20.55
C ILE A 262 -20.10 20.71 21.70
N LYS A 263 -21.34 20.28 21.98
CA LYS A 263 -21.65 19.45 23.13
C LYS A 263 -21.38 17.97 22.84
N THR A 264 -20.55 17.33 23.66
CA THR A 264 -20.44 15.86 23.68
C THR A 264 -21.74 15.24 24.23
N VAL A 265 -22.39 14.40 23.41
CA VAL A 265 -23.62 13.67 23.79
C VAL A 265 -23.40 12.18 23.98
N TYR A 266 -22.26 11.67 23.51
CA TYR A 266 -21.84 10.29 23.69
C TYR A 266 -20.31 10.19 23.65
N LYS A 267 -19.73 9.46 24.60
CA LYS A 267 -18.31 9.08 24.60
C LYS A 267 -18.25 7.65 25.09
N GLN A 268 -17.59 6.78 24.34
CA GLN A 268 -17.33 5.42 24.75
C GLN A 268 -16.00 4.95 24.17
N ILE A 269 -15.11 4.47 25.04
CA ILE A 269 -13.99 3.64 24.62
C ILE A 269 -14.48 2.19 24.63
N TYR A 270 -14.34 1.48 23.52
CA TYR A 270 -14.70 0.07 23.40
C TYR A 270 -13.46 -0.83 23.31
N PRO A 271 -13.55 -2.09 23.78
CA PRO A 271 -12.40 -2.98 23.82
C PRO A 271 -11.83 -3.28 22.43
N ALA A 272 -10.53 -3.58 22.37
CA ALA A 272 -9.82 -3.89 21.13
C ALA A 272 -10.41 -5.11 20.40
N GLU A 273 -10.87 -6.08 21.18
CA GLU A 273 -11.43 -7.36 20.73
C GLU A 273 -12.91 -7.28 20.29
N ILE A 274 -13.50 -6.08 20.21
CA ILE A 274 -14.92 -5.93 19.89
C ILE A 274 -15.27 -6.51 18.51
N THR A 275 -16.26 -7.41 18.49
CA THR A 275 -16.74 -8.04 17.24
C THR A 275 -18.08 -7.52 16.77
N ASP A 276 -18.91 -7.02 17.68
CA ASP A 276 -20.21 -6.43 17.38
C ASP A 276 -20.27 -4.98 17.85
N LEU A 277 -20.40 -4.07 16.88
CA LEU A 277 -20.56 -2.62 17.13
C LEU A 277 -22.03 -2.17 17.14
N SER A 278 -22.99 -3.07 16.96
CA SER A 278 -24.41 -2.73 16.97
C SER A 278 -24.86 -2.03 18.26
N PRO A 279 -24.41 -2.44 19.47
CA PRO A 279 -24.75 -1.74 20.71
C PRO A 279 -24.17 -0.32 20.78
N VAL A 280 -22.93 -0.13 20.31
CA VAL A 280 -22.27 1.18 20.26
C VAL A 280 -23.01 2.11 19.31
N VAL A 281 -23.34 1.62 18.11
CA VAL A 281 -24.07 2.39 17.10
C VAL A 281 -25.50 2.71 17.54
N SER A 282 -26.21 1.76 18.16
CA SER A 282 -27.56 2.00 18.69
C SER A 282 -27.56 3.06 19.78
N ALA A 283 -26.61 2.99 20.71
CA ALA A 283 -26.46 4.00 21.76
C ALA A 283 -26.14 5.39 21.19
N MET A 284 -25.33 5.49 20.13
CA MET A 284 -25.11 6.75 19.42
C MET A 284 -26.39 7.27 18.76
N ALA A 285 -27.15 6.40 18.08
CA ALA A 285 -28.39 6.77 17.41
C ALA A 285 -29.42 7.37 18.38
N ASP A 286 -29.55 6.80 19.58
CA ASP A 286 -30.43 7.31 20.64
C ASP A 286 -30.05 8.72 21.12
N LYS A 287 -28.76 9.07 21.06
CA LYS A 287 -28.26 10.41 21.45
C LYS A 287 -28.36 11.45 20.35
N LYS A 288 -28.61 11.04 19.10
CA LYS A 288 -28.79 11.91 17.93
C LYS A 288 -27.68 12.98 17.78
N PRO A 289 -26.40 12.59 17.76
CA PRO A 289 -25.31 13.53 17.51
C PRO A 289 -25.39 14.11 16.08
N ASP A 290 -25.02 15.39 15.91
CA ASP A 290 -24.85 15.97 14.57
C ASP A 290 -23.63 15.36 13.86
N LEU A 291 -22.55 15.10 14.59
CA LEU A 291 -21.34 14.48 14.07
C LEU A 291 -20.86 13.29 14.91
N VAL A 292 -20.19 12.35 14.26
CA VAL A 292 -19.46 11.25 14.92
C VAL A 292 -17.97 11.36 14.56
N VAL A 293 -17.11 11.29 15.56
CA VAL A 293 -15.65 11.15 15.42
C VAL A 293 -15.28 9.78 15.96
N GLY A 294 -15.12 8.82 15.06
CA GLY A 294 -14.64 7.49 15.37
C GLY A 294 -13.12 7.48 15.49
N GLY A 295 -12.63 7.15 16.69
CA GLY A 295 -11.24 6.71 16.87
C GLY A 295 -11.17 5.25 16.47
N THR A 296 -10.87 4.97 15.20
CA THR A 296 -10.93 3.62 14.61
C THR A 296 -9.61 3.16 14.02
N GLN A 297 -9.48 1.85 13.88
CA GLN A 297 -8.58 1.13 12.98
C GLN A 297 -9.36 0.53 11.79
N ALA A 298 -8.71 -0.27 10.95
CA ALA A 298 -9.34 -0.85 9.76
C ALA A 298 -10.59 -1.68 10.10
N ASP A 299 -10.46 -2.60 11.05
CA ASP A 299 -11.46 -3.61 11.37
C ASP A 299 -12.74 -3.05 11.97
N ASP A 300 -12.60 -2.22 13.01
CA ASP A 300 -13.72 -1.60 13.68
C ASP A 300 -14.34 -0.47 12.84
N ALA A 301 -13.59 0.22 11.97
CA ALA A 301 -14.16 1.20 11.05
C ALA A 301 -15.21 0.58 10.12
N TYR A 302 -14.90 -0.52 9.42
CA TYR A 302 -15.89 -1.13 8.53
C TYR A 302 -17.03 -1.80 9.30
N ARG A 303 -16.78 -2.35 10.51
CA ARG A 303 -17.84 -2.90 11.38
C ARG A 303 -18.78 -1.80 11.85
N MET A 304 -18.26 -0.61 12.17
CA MET A 304 -19.04 0.56 12.58
C MET A 304 -19.96 1.01 11.45
N VAL A 305 -19.42 1.16 10.23
CA VAL A 305 -20.22 1.54 9.06
C VAL A 305 -21.26 0.47 8.74
N LYS A 306 -20.93 -0.83 8.79
CA LYS A 306 -21.91 -1.91 8.60
C LYS A 306 -23.05 -1.83 9.61
N ALA A 307 -22.75 -1.61 10.89
CA ALA A 307 -23.77 -1.47 11.92
C ALA A 307 -24.65 -0.23 11.70
N MET A 308 -24.07 0.90 11.28
CA MET A 308 -24.83 2.10 10.90
C MET A 308 -25.76 1.84 9.70
N VAL A 309 -25.27 1.15 8.67
CA VAL A 309 -26.05 0.75 7.49
C VAL A 309 -27.20 -0.20 7.88
N GLN A 310 -26.93 -1.20 8.71
CA GLN A 310 -27.95 -2.14 9.18
C GLN A 310 -29.06 -1.45 10.00
N LEU A 311 -28.67 -0.49 10.85
CA LEU A 311 -29.61 0.32 11.65
C LEU A 311 -30.33 1.39 10.80
N LYS A 312 -29.90 1.63 9.55
CA LYS A 312 -30.36 2.74 8.70
C LYS A 312 -30.24 4.09 9.39
N TRP A 313 -29.16 4.26 10.15
CA TRP A 313 -28.89 5.47 10.90
C TRP A 313 -27.54 6.07 10.49
N ALA A 314 -27.51 7.39 10.36
CA ALA A 314 -26.32 8.15 10.02
C ALA A 314 -26.30 9.49 10.77
N PRO A 315 -25.14 9.93 11.29
CA PRO A 315 -24.93 11.32 11.65
C PRO A 315 -24.86 12.19 10.38
N LYS A 316 -24.93 13.52 10.53
CA LYS A 316 -24.75 14.43 9.38
C LYS A 316 -23.31 14.41 8.87
N LEU A 317 -22.35 14.22 9.78
CA LEU A 317 -20.92 14.11 9.47
C LEU A 317 -20.34 12.91 10.21
N LEU A 318 -19.55 12.11 9.49
CA LEU A 318 -18.84 10.97 10.04
C LEU A 318 -17.36 11.09 9.68
N TYR A 319 -16.51 11.18 10.69
CA TYR A 319 -15.06 11.08 10.57
C TYR A 319 -14.60 9.79 11.23
N LEU A 320 -13.76 9.01 10.54
CA LEU A 320 -13.12 7.81 11.05
C LEU A 320 -11.60 7.99 10.92
N SER A 321 -10.85 7.88 12.01
CA SER A 321 -9.42 8.23 12.04
C SER A 321 -8.56 7.34 11.15
N ASN A 322 -8.90 6.06 11.03
CA ASN A 322 -8.22 5.12 10.14
C ASN A 322 -9.23 4.08 9.61
N GLY A 323 -8.82 3.31 8.60
CA GLY A 323 -9.65 2.33 7.91
C GLY A 323 -10.43 2.96 6.76
N ALA A 324 -11.16 4.04 7.01
CA ALA A 324 -11.88 4.76 5.96
C ALA A 324 -10.96 5.48 4.96
N ASN A 325 -9.70 5.71 5.31
CA ASN A 325 -8.65 6.23 4.44
C ASN A 325 -7.97 5.17 3.55
N ASP A 326 -8.46 3.92 3.55
CA ASP A 326 -7.94 2.84 2.70
C ASP A 326 -8.82 2.64 1.46
N PRO A 327 -8.49 3.25 0.30
CA PRO A 327 -9.26 3.06 -0.92
C PRO A 327 -9.11 1.68 -1.55
N HIS A 328 -8.17 0.86 -1.08
CA HIS A 328 -7.97 -0.50 -1.58
C HIS A 328 -8.95 -1.48 -0.95
N ASN A 329 -9.04 -1.51 0.39
CA ASN A 329 -9.81 -2.52 1.11
C ASN A 329 -11.21 -2.02 1.56
N PHE A 330 -11.32 -0.75 1.97
CA PHE A 330 -12.51 -0.25 2.66
C PHE A 330 -13.81 -0.37 1.85
N PRO A 331 -13.89 0.04 0.55
CA PRO A 331 -15.12 -0.07 -0.22
C PRO A 331 -15.61 -1.52 -0.38
N GLY A 332 -14.68 -2.47 -0.55
CA GLY A 332 -15.00 -3.89 -0.61
C GLY A 332 -15.56 -4.42 0.70
N ASN A 333 -15.01 -3.93 1.82
CA ASN A 333 -15.43 -4.34 3.16
C ASN A 333 -16.80 -3.78 3.55
N VAL A 334 -17.14 -2.51 3.25
CA VAL A 334 -18.43 -1.89 3.66
C VAL A 334 -19.53 -1.94 2.60
N GLY A 335 -19.17 -2.25 1.35
CA GLY A 335 -20.03 -2.10 0.18
C GLY A 335 -19.77 -0.77 -0.54
N PRO A 336 -19.41 -0.75 -1.84
CA PRO A 336 -18.97 0.46 -2.53
C PRO A 336 -20.00 1.61 -2.56
N SER A 337 -21.29 1.31 -2.42
CA SER A 337 -22.35 2.33 -2.32
C SER A 337 -22.38 3.05 -0.97
N ASN A 338 -21.70 2.52 0.05
CA ASN A 338 -21.78 2.96 1.44
C ASN A 338 -20.54 3.73 1.90
N VAL A 339 -19.72 4.24 0.97
CA VAL A 339 -18.52 5.02 1.34
C VAL A 339 -18.74 6.52 1.27
N ASN A 340 -19.61 6.99 0.36
CA ASN A 340 -19.75 8.42 0.06
C ASN A 340 -20.12 9.24 1.30
N GLY A 341 -19.45 10.39 1.45
CA GLY A 341 -19.65 11.33 2.55
C GLY A 341 -18.76 11.09 3.78
N ILE A 342 -18.16 9.91 3.92
CA ILE A 342 -17.28 9.58 5.05
C ILE A 342 -15.98 10.38 4.93
N PHE A 343 -15.62 11.07 6.02
CA PHE A 343 -14.35 11.76 6.19
C PHE A 343 -13.32 10.86 6.86
N SER A 344 -12.05 11.08 6.52
CA SER A 344 -10.91 10.50 7.22
C SER A 344 -9.70 11.42 7.06
N SER A 345 -8.58 11.08 7.68
CA SER A 345 -7.29 11.73 7.47
C SER A 345 -6.53 11.09 6.32
N GLY A 346 -5.74 11.89 5.61
CA GLY A 346 -4.76 11.42 4.64
C GLY A 346 -3.42 12.11 4.86
N ASP A 347 -2.36 11.40 4.51
CA ASP A 347 -0.97 11.83 4.45
C ASP A 347 -0.45 11.80 3.01
N TRP A 348 -0.92 10.82 2.24
CA TRP A 348 -0.70 10.68 0.81
C TRP A 348 -2.00 10.52 0.03
N PHE A 349 -2.00 10.95 -1.23
CA PHE A 349 -3.07 10.70 -2.19
C PHE A 349 -2.53 10.69 -3.63
N PRO A 350 -3.22 10.03 -4.59
CA PRO A 350 -2.67 9.83 -5.92
C PRO A 350 -2.38 11.12 -6.70
N SER A 351 -3.18 12.17 -6.49
CA SER A 351 -2.96 13.48 -7.12
C SER A 351 -1.94 14.37 -6.38
N SER A 352 -1.18 13.80 -5.44
CA SER A 352 -0.11 14.50 -4.73
C SER A 352 1.01 14.92 -5.69
N THR A 353 1.61 16.08 -5.42
CA THR A 353 2.75 16.62 -6.16
C THR A 353 4.07 16.38 -5.44
N THR A 354 4.09 15.48 -4.45
CA THR A 354 5.29 15.15 -3.67
C THR A 354 6.33 14.39 -4.48
N TYR A 355 7.54 14.32 -3.92
CA TYR A 355 8.72 13.79 -4.60
C TYR A 355 8.55 12.33 -5.01
N GLY A 356 8.75 12.05 -6.29
CA GLY A 356 8.69 10.70 -6.84
C GLY A 356 7.28 10.14 -7.05
N ASN A 357 6.21 10.90 -6.78
CA ASN A 357 4.85 10.38 -6.84
C ASN A 357 4.45 9.79 -8.21
N PRO A 358 4.71 10.43 -9.37
CA PRO A 358 4.39 9.82 -10.67
C PRO A 358 5.12 8.48 -10.92
N ALA A 359 6.37 8.37 -10.45
CA ALA A 359 7.15 7.14 -10.58
C ALA A 359 6.62 6.03 -9.66
N PHE A 360 6.23 6.38 -8.43
CA PHE A 360 5.59 5.45 -7.50
C PHE A 360 4.29 4.90 -8.08
N LEU A 361 3.38 5.77 -8.56
CA LEU A 361 2.11 5.35 -9.16
C LEU A 361 2.32 4.40 -10.35
N SER A 362 3.26 4.75 -11.24
CA SER A 362 3.58 3.93 -12.39
C SER A 362 4.17 2.57 -11.98
N ALA A 363 5.08 2.54 -11.01
CA ALA A 363 5.70 1.30 -10.55
C ALA A 363 4.69 0.41 -9.81
N TYR A 364 3.86 1.00 -8.96
CA TYR A 364 2.83 0.30 -8.18
C TYR A 364 1.81 -0.36 -9.12
N THR A 365 1.23 0.42 -10.03
CA THR A 365 0.22 -0.10 -10.97
C THR A 365 0.80 -1.14 -11.93
N ALA A 366 2.05 -0.99 -12.36
CA ALA A 366 2.72 -1.99 -13.18
C ALA A 366 2.92 -3.33 -12.44
N LYS A 367 3.17 -3.29 -11.13
CA LYS A 367 3.45 -4.49 -10.33
C LYS A 367 2.19 -5.16 -9.78
N TYR A 368 1.25 -4.37 -9.27
CA TYR A 368 0.09 -4.85 -8.52
C TYR A 368 -1.24 -4.67 -9.27
N GLY A 369 -1.24 -3.99 -10.42
CA GLY A 369 -2.45 -3.67 -11.17
C GLY A 369 -3.27 -2.56 -10.51
N GLY A 370 -4.56 -2.51 -10.85
CA GLY A 370 -5.50 -1.51 -10.33
C GLY A 370 -5.36 -0.14 -10.99
N THR A 371 -5.88 0.88 -10.32
CA THR A 371 -5.77 2.29 -10.75
C THR A 371 -5.10 3.11 -9.66
N ALA A 372 -4.63 4.31 -10.00
CA ALA A 372 -4.04 5.21 -9.02
C ALA A 372 -4.99 5.47 -7.82
N GLY A 373 -6.31 5.56 -8.07
CA GLY A 373 -7.32 5.79 -7.04
C GLY A 373 -7.57 4.62 -6.08
N THR A 374 -7.01 3.44 -6.35
CA THR A 374 -7.18 2.23 -5.50
C THR A 374 -5.90 1.88 -4.73
N ILE A 375 -4.90 2.75 -4.75
CA ILE A 375 -3.65 2.58 -4.00
C ILE A 375 -3.87 3.13 -2.59
N ASP A 376 -3.58 2.33 -1.59
CA ASP A 376 -3.63 2.71 -0.18
C ASP A 376 -2.45 3.63 0.23
N SER A 377 -2.64 4.45 1.27
CA SER A 377 -1.58 5.34 1.76
C SER A 377 -0.42 4.58 2.41
N THR A 378 -0.70 3.48 3.10
CA THR A 378 0.30 2.68 3.83
C THR A 378 1.42 2.15 2.93
N SER A 379 1.11 1.89 1.66
CA SER A 379 2.10 1.56 0.64
C SER A 379 3.05 2.72 0.33
N ALA A 380 2.55 3.97 0.30
CA ALA A 380 3.37 5.17 0.12
C ALA A 380 4.21 5.50 1.36
N GLU A 381 3.64 5.31 2.55
CA GLU A 381 4.32 5.46 3.84
C GLU A 381 5.53 4.51 3.94
N ALA A 382 5.32 3.21 3.67
CA ALA A 382 6.37 2.19 3.66
C ALA A 382 7.42 2.42 2.56
N PHE A 383 7.00 2.83 1.36
CA PHE A 383 7.92 3.19 0.27
C PHE A 383 8.82 4.38 0.68
N SER A 384 8.26 5.35 1.40
CA SER A 384 8.97 6.55 1.86
C SER A 384 10.10 6.25 2.85
N CYS A 385 10.00 5.21 3.69
CA CYS A 385 11.12 4.77 4.53
C CYS A 385 12.36 4.45 3.67
N GLY A 386 12.13 3.80 2.53
CA GLY A 386 13.15 3.49 1.56
C GLY A 386 13.70 4.70 0.81
N GLN A 387 12.88 5.72 0.55
CA GLN A 387 13.35 7.00 0.01
C GLN A 387 14.31 7.69 0.97
N LEU A 388 13.99 7.76 2.26
CA LEU A 388 14.90 8.33 3.26
C LEU A 388 16.27 7.63 3.29
N LEU A 389 16.28 6.31 3.14
CA LEU A 389 17.51 5.54 3.06
C LEU A 389 18.36 5.91 1.82
N GLN A 390 17.72 6.10 0.67
CA GLN A 390 18.39 6.54 -0.56
C GLN A 390 18.95 7.95 -0.39
N GLU A 391 18.16 8.90 0.12
CA GLU A 391 18.60 10.28 0.31
C GLU A 391 19.82 10.39 1.24
N VAL A 392 19.84 9.63 2.34
CA VAL A 392 21.00 9.58 3.24
C VAL A 392 22.22 8.97 2.55
N ALA A 393 22.03 7.89 1.79
CA ALA A 393 23.11 7.25 1.07
C ALA A 393 23.70 8.16 -0.02
N GLU A 394 22.85 8.88 -0.76
CA GLU A 394 23.26 9.85 -1.77
C GLU A 394 24.03 11.02 -1.16
N LYS A 395 23.56 11.54 -0.02
CA LYS A 395 24.21 12.67 0.67
C LYS A 395 25.55 12.30 1.29
N THR A 396 25.68 11.10 1.86
CA THR A 396 26.81 10.75 2.74
C THR A 396 27.77 9.72 2.15
N GLY A 397 27.37 9.02 1.08
CA GLY A 397 28.08 7.86 0.57
C GLY A 397 28.12 6.68 1.56
N LYS A 398 27.25 6.67 2.57
CA LYS A 398 27.22 5.65 3.63
C LYS A 398 25.79 5.20 3.92
N VAL A 399 25.65 3.93 4.29
CA VAL A 399 24.35 3.31 4.63
C VAL A 399 24.52 2.40 5.84
N ASN A 400 24.38 2.96 7.05
CA ASN A 400 24.45 2.26 8.34
C ASN A 400 23.66 3.02 9.41
N ASN A 401 23.32 2.33 10.51
CA ASN A 401 22.47 2.86 11.58
C ASN A 401 22.96 4.20 12.16
N ALA A 402 24.24 4.30 12.53
CA ALA A 402 24.79 5.53 13.10
C ALA A 402 24.72 6.72 12.13
N THR A 403 24.96 6.46 10.84
CA THR A 403 24.86 7.48 9.79
C THR A 403 23.41 7.92 9.61
N LEU A 404 22.46 6.99 9.54
CA LEU A 404 21.03 7.31 9.44
C LEU A 404 20.58 8.18 10.61
N ILE A 405 20.88 7.76 11.84
CA ILE A 405 20.46 8.47 13.05
C ILE A 405 21.00 9.90 13.05
N SER A 406 22.31 10.07 12.86
CA SER A 406 22.93 11.41 12.89
C SER A 406 22.50 12.30 11.72
N THR A 407 22.34 11.72 10.53
CA THR A 407 22.09 12.49 9.31
C THR A 407 20.64 12.95 9.24
N LEU A 408 19.67 12.09 9.55
CA LEU A 408 18.24 12.42 9.40
C LEU A 408 17.81 13.59 10.31
N HIS A 409 18.39 13.72 11.50
CA HIS A 409 18.16 14.87 12.40
C HIS A 409 18.73 16.20 11.90
N SER A 410 19.59 16.18 10.89
CA SER A 410 20.34 17.37 10.45
C SER A 410 19.73 18.07 9.24
N GLY A 411 18.49 17.76 8.85
CA GLY A 411 17.93 18.32 7.62
C GLY A 411 16.48 17.98 7.34
N THR A 412 16.10 18.27 6.10
CA THR A 412 14.78 18.02 5.54
C THR A 412 14.93 17.10 4.33
N TRP A 413 14.04 16.12 4.22
CA TRP A 413 14.18 14.98 3.32
C TRP A 413 12.94 14.80 2.48
N GLN A 414 13.11 14.63 1.17
CA GLN A 414 11.99 14.56 0.24
C GLN A 414 11.49 13.12 0.11
N THR A 415 10.19 12.90 0.30
CA THR A 415 9.54 11.60 0.13
C THR A 415 8.15 11.76 -0.50
N LEU A 416 7.42 10.64 -0.67
CA LEU A 416 6.00 10.66 -1.03
C LEU A 416 5.15 11.34 0.05
N GLU A 417 5.56 11.25 1.32
CA GLU A 417 4.96 11.95 2.48
C GLU A 417 5.36 13.43 2.58
N GLY A 418 6.01 13.96 1.54
CA GLY A 418 6.44 15.34 1.47
C GLY A 418 7.83 15.57 2.06
N ASN A 419 8.07 16.78 2.55
CA ASN A 419 9.35 17.18 3.11
C ASN A 419 9.37 16.85 4.60
N LEU A 420 10.07 15.79 4.99
CA LEU A 420 10.13 15.32 6.36
C LEU A 420 11.33 15.90 7.11
N SER A 421 11.08 16.31 8.36
CA SER A 421 12.09 16.66 9.36
C SER A 421 11.54 16.31 10.73
N TRP A 422 12.41 16.00 11.68
CA TRP A 422 11.99 15.48 12.99
C TRP A 422 12.52 16.33 14.13
N ASN A 423 11.76 16.34 15.22
CA ASN A 423 12.28 16.78 16.51
C ASN A 423 13.21 15.71 17.12
N ALA A 424 13.76 15.97 18.30
CA ALA A 424 14.70 15.07 18.98
C ALA A 424 14.13 13.67 19.28
N ASP A 425 12.81 13.53 19.37
CA ASP A 425 12.09 12.30 19.70
C ASP A 425 11.63 11.52 18.46
N GLY A 426 11.93 12.01 17.26
CA GLY A 426 11.54 11.35 16.01
C GLY A 426 10.14 11.70 15.52
N ALA A 427 9.49 12.72 16.08
CA ALA A 427 8.20 13.22 15.63
C ALA A 427 8.36 14.24 14.50
N ALA A 428 7.63 14.03 13.40
CA ALA A 428 7.59 14.96 12.28
C ALA A 428 6.82 16.25 12.62
N ASN A 429 6.97 17.31 11.83
CA ASN A 429 6.48 18.64 12.20
C ASN A 429 5.57 19.33 11.16
N SER A 430 4.95 18.59 10.25
CA SER A 430 3.99 19.11 9.27
C SER A 430 2.54 18.94 9.75
N SER A 431 1.61 18.78 8.79
CA SER A 431 0.19 18.55 8.97
C SER A 431 -0.30 17.48 8.00
N TYR A 432 -1.40 16.81 8.37
CA TYR A 432 -2.16 15.93 7.49
C TYR A 432 -3.06 16.74 6.53
N VAL A 433 -3.80 16.02 5.69
CA VAL A 433 -4.94 16.51 4.91
C VAL A 433 -6.22 15.81 5.35
N LEU A 434 -7.35 16.51 5.25
CA LEU A 434 -8.66 15.89 5.38
C LEU A 434 -9.04 15.29 4.03
N VAL A 435 -9.41 14.02 4.01
CA VAL A 435 -9.93 13.33 2.85
C VAL A 435 -11.41 13.00 3.04
N GLN A 436 -12.14 12.89 1.93
CA GLN A 436 -13.54 12.51 1.93
C GLN A 436 -13.85 11.60 0.74
N TRP A 437 -14.70 10.61 0.95
CA TRP A 437 -15.27 9.80 -0.12
C TRP A 437 -16.34 10.59 -0.88
N ILE A 438 -16.11 10.83 -2.17
CA ILE A 438 -16.99 11.61 -3.05
C ILE A 438 -17.10 10.88 -4.38
N GLY A 439 -18.31 10.46 -4.75
CA GLY A 439 -18.55 9.74 -6.01
C GLY A 439 -17.79 8.41 -6.11
N GLY A 440 -17.54 7.74 -4.98
CA GLY A 440 -16.77 6.49 -4.91
C GLY A 440 -15.25 6.67 -5.00
N ALA A 441 -14.74 7.90 -4.94
CA ALA A 441 -13.31 8.19 -4.88
C ALA A 441 -12.95 8.93 -3.59
N MET A 442 -11.79 8.63 -3.02
CA MET A 442 -11.27 9.36 -1.86
C MET A 442 -10.48 10.58 -2.33
N LEU A 443 -10.94 11.78 -1.97
CA LEU A 443 -10.37 13.04 -2.43
C LEU A 443 -9.93 13.90 -1.24
N PRO A 444 -8.78 14.60 -1.33
CA PRO A 444 -8.42 15.61 -0.34
C PRO A 444 -9.39 16.81 -0.46
N VAL A 445 -9.95 17.23 0.67
CA VAL A 445 -10.97 18.29 0.74
C VAL A 445 -10.60 19.47 1.63
N TYR A 446 -9.58 19.31 2.48
CA TYR A 446 -9.06 20.38 3.33
C TYR A 446 -7.59 20.10 3.69
N PRO A 447 -6.72 21.12 3.84
CA PRO A 447 -6.96 22.55 3.73
C PRO A 447 -7.11 23.04 2.27
N PRO A 448 -7.61 24.27 2.04
CA PRO A 448 -7.86 24.79 0.68
C PRO A 448 -6.66 24.72 -0.29
N GLY A 449 -5.43 24.84 0.21
CA GLY A 449 -4.22 24.75 -0.62
C GLY A 449 -3.95 23.35 -1.19
N THR A 450 -4.45 22.31 -0.53
CA THR A 450 -4.23 20.90 -0.93
C THR A 450 -5.50 20.23 -1.44
N ALA A 451 -6.66 20.84 -1.18
CA ALA A 451 -7.95 20.34 -1.63
C ALA A 451 -8.00 20.12 -3.15
N ARG A 452 -8.67 19.06 -3.56
CA ARG A 452 -9.01 18.73 -4.95
C ARG A 452 -10.52 18.68 -5.17
N HIS A 453 -11.29 18.79 -4.09
CA HIS A 453 -12.72 18.96 -4.10
C HIS A 453 -13.13 19.76 -2.84
N SER A 454 -14.28 20.44 -2.86
CA SER A 454 -14.83 21.02 -1.63
C SER A 454 -15.46 19.92 -0.76
N PRO A 455 -15.40 20.00 0.59
CA PRO A 455 -16.14 19.08 1.43
C PRO A 455 -17.62 19.03 1.05
N VAL A 456 -18.20 17.84 0.91
CA VAL A 456 -19.64 17.68 0.68
C VAL A 456 -20.34 17.36 2.00
N THR A 457 -21.47 18.01 2.24
CA THR A 457 -22.31 17.77 3.43
C THR A 457 -23.57 16.96 3.08
N THR A 458 -23.56 16.28 1.94
CA THR A 458 -24.64 15.37 1.54
C THR A 458 -24.81 14.27 2.58
N ALA A 459 -26.06 13.89 2.82
CA ALA A 459 -26.38 12.80 3.74
C ALA A 459 -25.64 11.52 3.34
N LEU A 460 -25.21 10.76 4.34
CA LEU A 460 -24.59 9.46 4.12
C LEU A 460 -25.60 8.52 3.43
N PRO A 461 -25.18 7.68 2.47
CA PRO A 461 -26.08 6.91 1.58
C PRO A 461 -27.11 6.02 2.27
N TRP A 462 -26.87 5.62 3.51
CA TRP A 462 -27.74 4.74 4.29
C TRP A 462 -28.59 5.49 5.34
N GLY A 463 -28.40 6.80 5.48
CA GLY A 463 -29.24 7.66 6.31
C GLY A 463 -30.59 7.89 5.64
N GLY A 464 -31.67 7.59 6.37
CA GLY A 464 -33.05 7.88 5.96
C GLY A 464 -33.42 9.35 6.03
#